data_AF-A0A523SRD2-F1
#
_entry.id   AF-A0A523SRD2-F1
#
_cell.length_a   1.000
_cell.length_b   1.000
_cell.length_c   1.000
_cell.angle_alpha   90.00
_cell.angle_beta   90.00
_cell.angle_gamma   90.00
#
_symmetry.space_group_name_H-M   'P 1'
#
loop_
_entity.id
_entity.type
_entity.pdbx_description
1 polymer ?
#
loop_
_entity_poly.entity_id
_entity_poly.type
_entity_poly.pdbx_seq_one_letter_code
_entity_poly.pdbx_strand_id
1 'polypeptide(L)'
;MRKIIAVITLFLVITQVTVHAETAEDSQPESSSVRDLAPRLFLQFETWCDREYIKSEIVFVNYVRERNEADIHLIVTAQTTASGGDEFTLSFTGQHEYSDLNYNLKYTAS
;
A
#
# COMPACT_ATOMS: atom_id res chain seq x y z
N MET A 1 -46.29 -27.35 -47.77
CA MET A 1 -46.47 -26.59 -46.52
C MET A 1 -45.59 -27.09 -45.37
N ARG A 2 -45.55 -28.39 -45.03
CA ARG A 2 -44.66 -28.96 -43.98
C ARG A 2 -43.16 -28.65 -44.16
N LYS A 3 -42.66 -28.60 -45.41
CA LYS A 3 -41.25 -28.27 -45.71
C LYS A 3 -40.89 -26.79 -45.49
N ILE A 4 -41.86 -25.88 -45.68
CA ILE A 4 -41.66 -24.43 -45.50
C ILE A 4 -41.64 -24.08 -44.01
N ILE A 5 -42.52 -24.72 -43.22
CA ILE A 5 -42.55 -24.58 -41.76
C ILE A 5 -41.22 -25.07 -41.16
N ALA A 6 -40.68 -26.20 -41.63
CA ALA A 6 -39.41 -26.75 -41.17
C ALA A 6 -38.20 -25.84 -41.45
N VAL A 7 -38.19 -25.13 -42.60
CA VAL A 7 -37.11 -24.19 -42.97
C VAL A 7 -37.18 -22.91 -42.13
N ILE A 8 -38.40 -22.41 -41.83
CA ILE A 8 -38.59 -21.24 -40.97
C ILE A 8 -38.18 -21.55 -39.53
N THR A 9 -38.53 -22.74 -39.01
CA THR A 9 -38.08 -23.16 -37.67
C THR A 9 -36.57 -23.37 -37.59
N LEU A 10 -35.94 -23.86 -38.66
CA LEU A 10 -34.47 -24.02 -38.71
C LEU A 10 -33.76 -22.66 -38.72
N PHE A 11 -34.29 -21.67 -39.44
CA PHE A 11 -33.73 -20.32 -39.49
C PHE A 11 -33.88 -19.56 -38.15
N LEU A 12 -34.99 -19.77 -37.43
CA LEU A 12 -35.25 -19.14 -36.12
C LEU A 12 -34.34 -19.70 -35.00
N VAL A 13 -33.94 -20.97 -35.09
CA VAL A 13 -33.01 -21.59 -34.13
C VAL A 13 -31.58 -21.10 -34.35
N ILE A 14 -31.18 -20.82 -35.60
CA ILE A 14 -29.83 -20.34 -35.94
C ILE A 14 -29.59 -18.91 -35.40
N THR A 15 -30.64 -18.07 -35.28
CA THR A 15 -30.52 -16.71 -34.72
C THR A 15 -30.32 -16.65 -33.20
N GLN A 16 -30.68 -17.70 -32.44
CA GLN A 16 -30.50 -17.67 -30.98
C GLN A 16 -29.09 -18.04 -30.53
N VAL A 17 -28.32 -18.73 -31.38
CA VAL A 17 -26.98 -19.23 -31.01
C VAL A 17 -25.90 -18.15 -31.12
N THR A 18 -26.16 -17.03 -31.80
CA THR A 18 -25.18 -15.96 -32.04
C THR A 18 -25.10 -14.91 -30.94
N VAL A 19 -25.95 -14.97 -29.91
CA VAL A 19 -25.93 -14.01 -28.79
C VAL A 19 -25.36 -14.67 -27.54
N HIS A 20 -24.11 -15.12 -27.61
CA HIS A 20 -23.24 -15.11 -26.44
C HIS A 20 -22.26 -13.96 -26.67
N ALA A 21 -22.68 -12.75 -26.31
CA ALA A 21 -21.74 -11.67 -26.12
C ALA A 21 -20.87 -12.05 -24.92
N GLU A 22 -19.75 -12.72 -25.18
CA GLU A 22 -18.66 -12.82 -24.25
C GLU A 22 -18.11 -11.40 -24.11
N THR A 23 -18.64 -10.68 -23.13
CA THR A 23 -18.02 -9.47 -22.62
C THR A 23 -16.65 -9.92 -22.14
N ALA A 24 -15.63 -9.74 -22.97
CA ALA A 24 -14.26 -9.73 -22.50
C ALA A 24 -14.19 -8.61 -21.46
N GLU A 25 -14.27 -8.96 -20.18
CA GLU A 25 -13.75 -8.12 -19.12
C GLU A 25 -12.26 -7.95 -19.45
N ASP A 26 -11.93 -6.81 -20.03
CA ASP A 26 -10.57 -6.32 -20.17
C ASP A 26 -9.96 -6.31 -18.77
N SER A 27 -9.32 -7.42 -18.41
CA SER A 27 -8.54 -7.53 -17.20
C SER A 27 -7.26 -6.74 -17.47
N GLN A 28 -7.38 -5.40 -17.49
CA GLN A 28 -6.21 -4.55 -17.40
C GLN A 28 -5.47 -5.02 -16.14
N PRO A 29 -4.18 -5.37 -16.22
CA PRO A 29 -3.41 -5.64 -15.02
C PRO A 29 -3.51 -4.37 -14.18
N GLU A 30 -4.23 -4.46 -13.05
CA GLU A 30 -4.30 -3.44 -12.02
C GLU A 30 -2.88 -2.93 -11.80
N SER A 31 -2.55 -1.77 -12.35
CA SER A 31 -1.21 -1.23 -12.26
C SER A 31 -1.02 -0.83 -10.82
N SER A 32 -0.44 -1.72 -10.01
CA SER A 32 -0.17 -1.44 -8.62
C SER A 32 0.63 -0.14 -8.54
N SER A 33 0.05 0.85 -7.85
CA SER A 33 0.72 2.11 -7.67
C SER A 33 1.92 1.89 -6.73
N VAL A 34 2.94 2.74 -6.83
CA VAL A 34 4.09 2.71 -5.89
C VAL A 34 3.62 2.78 -4.43
N ARG A 35 2.46 3.41 -4.18
CA ARG A 35 1.87 3.51 -2.85
C ARG A 35 1.30 2.19 -2.35
N ASP A 36 0.80 1.31 -3.21
CA ASP A 36 0.23 0.03 -2.79
C ASP A 36 1.32 -0.93 -2.29
N LEU A 37 2.56 -0.71 -2.72
CA LEU A 37 3.73 -1.47 -2.31
C LEU A 37 4.51 -0.81 -1.16
N ALA A 38 4.17 0.44 -0.80
CA ALA A 38 4.92 1.20 0.19
C ALA A 38 4.57 0.75 1.61
N PRO A 39 5.56 0.57 2.51
CA PRO A 39 5.31 0.17 3.90
C PRO A 39 4.43 1.17 4.63
N ARG A 40 3.53 0.70 5.49
CA ARG A 40 2.80 1.57 6.41
C ARG A 40 3.64 1.90 7.62
N LEU A 41 3.94 3.18 7.83
CA LEU A 41 4.81 3.68 8.89
C LEU A 41 3.98 4.39 9.96
N PHE A 42 4.04 3.90 11.19
CA PHE A 42 3.64 4.67 12.36
C PHE A 42 4.86 5.40 12.91
N LEU A 43 4.77 6.73 12.97
CA LEU A 43 5.86 7.60 13.39
C LEU A 43 5.52 8.28 14.72
N GLN A 44 6.32 7.98 15.74
CA GLN A 44 6.22 8.57 17.07
C GLN A 44 7.52 9.29 17.43
N PHE A 45 7.41 10.55 17.83
CA PHE A 45 8.51 11.30 18.42
C PHE A 45 8.22 11.51 19.91
N GLU A 46 9.20 11.23 20.76
CA GLU A 46 9.14 11.55 22.19
C GLU A 46 9.68 12.96 22.51
N THR A 47 10.24 13.62 21.50
CA THR A 47 10.67 15.02 21.54
C THR A 47 9.87 15.86 20.52
N TRP A 48 9.98 17.18 20.60
CA TRP A 48 9.41 18.08 19.60
C TRP A 48 10.05 17.86 18.23
N CYS A 49 9.23 17.82 17.18
CA CYS A 49 9.66 17.70 15.79
C CYS A 49 8.63 18.36 14.86
N ASP A 50 9.10 18.78 13.69
CA ASP A 50 8.21 19.18 12.60
C ASP A 50 7.75 17.94 11.82
N ARG A 51 6.58 17.42 12.19
CA ARG A 51 6.01 16.23 11.54
C ARG A 51 5.66 16.45 10.08
N GLU A 52 5.28 17.67 9.70
CA GLU A 52 4.87 17.95 8.32
C GLU A 52 6.09 18.00 7.41
N TYR A 53 7.19 18.58 7.89
CA TYR A 53 8.48 18.51 7.19
C TYR A 53 8.95 17.06 7.01
N ILE A 54 8.85 16.22 8.04
CA ILE A 54 9.26 14.81 7.93
C ILE A 54 8.44 14.07 6.87
N LYS A 55 7.12 14.30 6.83
CA LYS A 55 6.25 13.69 5.81
C LYS A 55 6.52 14.21 4.41
N SER A 56 6.97 15.47 4.25
CA SER A 56 7.33 16.01 2.94
C SER A 56 8.66 15.48 2.41
N GLU A 57 9.59 15.11 3.30
CA GLU A 57 10.89 14.57 2.90
C GLU A 57 10.89 13.04 2.72
N ILE A 58 10.13 12.31 3.54
CA ILE A 58 10.07 10.84 3.51
C ILE A 58 8.76 10.40 2.82
N VAL A 59 8.71 10.55 1.50
CA VAL A 59 7.49 10.35 0.69
C VAL A 59 7.25 8.92 0.18
N PHE A 60 8.18 8.00 0.46
CA PHE A 60 8.17 6.62 -0.04
C PHE A 60 7.51 5.61 0.92
N VAL A 61 6.81 6.10 1.94
CA VAL A 61 6.07 5.29 2.93
C VAL A 61 4.63 5.81 3.05
N ASN A 62 3.73 4.96 3.54
CA ASN A 62 2.36 5.36 3.87
C ASN A 62 2.26 5.66 5.37
N TYR A 63 2.08 6.92 5.75
CA TYR A 63 1.92 7.25 7.17
C TYR A 63 0.58 6.80 7.72
N VAL A 64 0.60 6.06 8.83
CA VAL A 64 -0.60 5.66 9.56
C VAL A 64 -0.65 6.33 10.94
N ARG A 65 -1.88 6.57 11.40
CA ARG A 65 -2.12 7.22 12.70
C ARG A 65 -2.15 6.23 13.84
N GLU A 66 -2.75 5.06 13.62
CA GLU A 66 -2.91 4.05 14.65
C GLU A 66 -1.77 3.02 14.58
N ARG A 67 -1.22 2.66 15.74
CA ARG A 67 -0.05 1.76 15.81
C ARG A 67 -0.32 0.39 15.19
N ASN A 68 -1.52 -0.13 15.37
CA ASN A 68 -1.94 -1.45 14.87
C ASN A 68 -2.06 -1.52 13.34
N GLU A 69 -2.23 -0.38 12.67
CA GLU A 69 -2.29 -0.29 11.20
C GLU A 69 -0.91 -0.28 10.54
N ALA A 70 0.16 -0.18 11.32
CA ALA A 70 1.50 -0.05 10.77
C ALA A 70 2.09 -1.40 10.37
N ASP A 71 2.98 -1.39 9.40
CA ASP A 71 3.90 -2.50 9.14
C ASP A 71 5.24 -2.25 9.84
N ILE A 72 5.58 -0.97 10.07
CA ILE A 72 6.79 -0.54 10.78
C ILE A 72 6.42 0.53 11.81
N HIS A 73 6.88 0.37 13.04
CA HIS A 73 6.91 1.42 14.07
C HIS A 73 8.28 2.08 14.07
N LEU A 74 8.32 3.40 13.88
CA LEU A 74 9.50 4.23 14.09
C LEU A 74 9.27 5.11 15.31
N ILE A 75 10.03 4.86 16.37
CA ILE A 75 10.07 5.68 17.58
C ILE A 75 11.37 6.47 17.57
N VAL A 76 11.27 7.79 17.70
CA VAL A 76 12.41 8.70 17.73
C VAL A 76 12.49 9.36 19.09
N THR A 77 13.62 9.17 19.76
CA THR A 77 13.96 9.82 21.02
C THR A 77 15.19 10.70 20.84
N ALA A 78 15.36 11.69 21.71
CA ALA A 78 16.53 12.55 21.74
C ALA A 78 16.99 12.75 23.18
N GLN A 79 18.31 12.74 23.39
CA GLN A 79 18.92 13.01 24.68
C GLN A 79 20.05 14.03 24.51
N THR A 80 20.05 15.08 25.33
CA THR A 80 21.14 16.05 25.36
C THR A 80 22.43 15.41 25.82
N THR A 81 23.49 15.64 25.08
CA THR A 81 24.84 15.15 25.34
C THR A 81 25.59 16.08 26.30
N ALA A 82 26.63 15.57 26.95
CA ALA A 82 27.45 16.37 27.87
C ALA A 82 28.17 17.56 27.19
N SER A 83 28.37 17.50 25.88
CA SER A 83 28.95 18.58 25.08
C SER A 83 27.93 19.64 24.61
N GLY A 84 26.65 19.49 24.97
CA GLY A 84 25.58 20.45 24.63
C GLY A 84 24.87 20.19 23.31
N GLY A 85 25.20 19.11 22.59
CA GLY A 85 24.45 18.63 21.41
C GLY A 85 23.36 17.62 21.79
N ASP A 86 22.76 16.94 20.82
CA ASP A 86 21.73 15.91 21.01
C ASP A 86 22.13 14.57 20.37
N GLU A 87 21.92 13.47 21.08
CA GLU A 87 21.93 12.10 20.52
C GLU A 87 20.49 11.67 20.25
N PHE A 88 20.19 11.42 18.98
CA PHE A 88 18.93 10.84 18.51
C PHE A 88 19.05 9.32 18.45
N THR A 89 18.03 8.63 18.93
CA THR A 89 17.85 7.19 18.69
C THR A 89 16.58 6.98 17.87
N LEU A 90 16.72 6.30 16.74
CA LEU A 90 15.64 5.89 15.86
C LEU A 90 15.46 4.37 16.02
N SER A 91 14.39 3.96 16.68
CA SER A 91 14.05 2.57 16.93
C SER A 91 13.00 2.08 15.93
N PHE A 92 13.37 1.08 15.13
CA PHE A 92 12.53 0.43 14.13
C PHE A 92 12.06 -0.92 14.65
N THR A 93 10.75 -1.15 14.64
CA THR A 93 10.15 -2.46 14.96
C THR A 93 9.12 -2.78 13.89
N GLY A 94 9.31 -3.87 13.17
CA GLY A 94 8.39 -4.31 12.14
C GLY A 94 7.39 -5.36 12.61
N GLN A 95 6.29 -5.47 11.88
CA GLN A 95 5.25 -6.49 12.01
C GLN A 95 4.79 -6.95 10.62
N HIS A 96 3.94 -7.99 10.57
CA HIS A 96 3.52 -8.64 9.32
C HIS A 96 4.73 -9.13 8.49
N GLU A 97 4.86 -8.70 7.24
CA GLU A 97 5.97 -9.05 6.34
C GLU A 97 7.32 -8.47 6.78
N TYR A 98 7.32 -7.54 7.74
CA TYR A 98 8.52 -6.92 8.31
C TYR A 98 8.84 -7.45 9.71
N SER A 99 8.33 -8.62 10.13
CA SER A 99 8.52 -9.15 11.49
C SER A 99 9.97 -9.31 11.93
N ASP A 100 10.89 -9.49 10.97
CA ASP A 100 12.32 -9.66 11.24
C ASP A 100 13.05 -8.31 11.43
N LEU A 101 12.37 -7.19 11.17
CA LEU A 101 12.92 -5.84 11.37
C LEU A 101 12.89 -5.48 12.86
N ASN A 102 14.06 -5.48 13.47
CA ASN A 102 14.29 -4.89 14.78
C ASN A 102 15.67 -4.22 14.79
N TYR A 103 15.69 -2.89 14.69
CA TYR A 103 16.92 -2.14 14.47
C TYR A 103 16.91 -0.81 15.21
N ASN A 104 18.08 -0.38 15.68
CA ASN A 104 18.27 0.93 16.28
C ASN A 104 19.37 1.68 15.53
N LEU A 105 19.08 2.90 15.09
CA LEU A 105 20.06 3.84 14.54
C LEU A 105 20.30 4.96 15.54
N LYS A 106 21.57 5.29 15.77
CA LYS A 106 21.98 6.42 16.59
C LYS A 106 22.62 7.51 15.75
N TYR A 107 22.30 8.75 16.04
CA TYR A 107 22.86 9.92 15.36
C TYR A 107 23.11 11.05 16.35
N THR A 108 24.28 11.67 16.31
CA THR A 108 24.62 12.80 17.18
C THR A 108 24.67 14.09 16.37
N ALA A 109 23.92 15.10 16.81
CA ALA A 109 24.00 16.47 16.32
C ALA A 109 24.62 17.36 17.41
N SER A 110 25.36 18.39 17.01
CA SER A 110 26.08 19.31 17.91
C SER A 110 25.86 20.76 17.53
#